data_AF-A0A219B1X3-F1
#
_entry.id   AF-A0A219B1X3-F1
#
_cell.length_a   1.000
_cell.length_b   1.000
_cell.length_c   1.000
_cell.angle_alpha   90.00
_cell.angle_beta   90.00
_cell.angle_gamma   90.00
#
_symmetry.space_group_name_H-M   'P 1'
#
loop_
_entity.id
_entity.type
_entity.pdbx_description
1 polymer ?
#
loop_
_entity_poly.entity_id
_entity_poly.type
_entity_poly.pdbx_seq_one_letter_code
_entity_poly.pdbx_strand_id
1 'polypeptide(L)'
;MSDLTLFDLFFFGVLVIFALLGLKRGFVTEILGLFAWVGGIIAVNLYFDTGVEFALRFVDSVTAASVISVIAIFLVAFGLLSAVAKALGGRVKNSVIGPLDRLLGLGFGAVKGLLLAVLTWMLLTLVIDVVPGERPDWLADARSGPVLALFAAEVEEFVEARRERSETPDAVDGEAPEEEGYDEEERDALDMLFEEAERLNL
;
A
#
# COMPACT_ATOMS: atom_id res chain seq x y z
N MET A 1 -37.35 15.87 5.51
CA MET A 1 -36.72 15.56 4.22
C MET A 1 -35.25 15.34 4.54
N SER A 2 -34.73 14.18 4.18
CA SER A 2 -33.37 13.78 4.53
C SER A 2 -32.39 14.46 3.58
N ASP A 3 -31.69 15.47 4.09
CA ASP A 3 -30.66 16.16 3.33
C ASP A 3 -29.47 15.21 3.14
N LEU A 4 -29.02 15.08 1.89
CA LEU A 4 -27.78 14.38 1.57
C LEU A 4 -26.63 15.15 2.22
N THR A 5 -25.80 14.49 3.02
CA THR A 5 -24.64 15.17 3.61
C THR A 5 -23.62 15.51 2.51
N LEU A 6 -22.72 16.45 2.80
CA LEU A 6 -21.59 16.74 1.90
C LEU A 6 -20.76 15.49 1.63
N PHE A 7 -20.67 14.59 2.62
CA PHE A 7 -19.99 13.32 2.48
C PHE A 7 -20.72 12.38 1.51
N ASP A 8 -22.05 12.27 1.59
CA ASP A 8 -22.83 11.46 0.65
C ASP A 8 -22.65 11.96 -0.80
N LEU A 9 -22.69 13.27 -1.01
CA LEU A 9 -22.45 13.85 -2.33
C LEU A 9 -21.03 13.56 -2.85
N PHE A 10 -20.02 13.67 -1.98
CA PHE A 10 -18.65 13.29 -2.32
C PHE A 10 -18.55 11.81 -2.68
N PHE A 11 -19.12 10.93 -1.87
CA PHE A 11 -19.12 9.48 -2.08
C PHE A 11 -19.72 9.10 -3.43
N PHE A 12 -20.95 9.55 -3.70
CA PHE A 12 -21.61 9.28 -4.99
C PHE A 12 -20.85 9.92 -6.15
N GLY A 13 -20.29 11.12 -5.95
CA GLY A 13 -19.45 11.79 -6.94
C GLY A 13 -18.24 10.95 -7.33
N VAL A 14 -17.48 10.45 -6.35
CA VAL A 14 -16.33 9.56 -6.58
C VAL A 14 -16.79 8.31 -7.34
N LEU A 15 -17.84 7.63 -6.87
CA LEU A 15 -18.31 6.40 -7.50
C LEU A 15 -18.69 6.61 -8.97
N VAL A 16 -19.45 7.66 -9.27
CA VAL A 16 -19.88 8.00 -10.63
C VAL A 16 -18.69 8.40 -11.50
N ILE A 17 -17.78 9.24 -11.00
CA ILE A 17 -16.58 9.67 -11.74
C ILE A 17 -15.75 8.46 -12.12
N PHE A 18 -15.44 7.57 -11.18
CA PHE A 18 -14.64 6.38 -11.46
C PHE A 18 -15.34 5.39 -12.39
N ALA A 19 -16.65 5.19 -12.24
CA ALA A 19 -17.44 4.39 -13.18
C ALA A 19 -17.40 4.97 -14.62
N LEU A 20 -17.55 6.28 -14.77
CA LEU A 20 -17.47 6.95 -16.08
C LEU A 20 -16.04 6.92 -16.67
N LEU A 21 -15.01 7.06 -15.84
CA LEU A 21 -13.62 6.90 -16.25
C LEU A 21 -13.35 5.48 -16.76
N GLY A 22 -13.85 4.48 -16.05
CA GLY A 22 -13.78 3.07 -16.45
C GLY A 22 -14.55 2.79 -17.75
N LEU A 23 -15.74 3.36 -17.92
CA LEU A 23 -16.51 3.29 -19.17
C LEU A 23 -15.72 3.88 -20.36
N LYS A 24 -15.05 5.03 -20.16
CA LYS A 24 -14.24 5.71 -21.18
C LYS A 24 -12.98 4.93 -21.54
N ARG A 25 -12.32 4.35 -20.53
CA ARG A 25 -11.03 3.66 -20.72
C ARG A 25 -11.20 2.23 -21.20
N GLY A 26 -12.24 1.52 -20.76
CA GLY A 26 -12.46 0.11 -21.02
C GLY A 26 -11.76 -0.79 -20.00
N PHE A 27 -12.35 -1.96 -19.73
CA PHE A 27 -11.88 -2.93 -18.75
C PHE A 27 -10.46 -3.41 -19.00
N VAL A 28 -10.14 -3.78 -20.25
CA VAL A 28 -8.81 -4.26 -20.63
C VAL A 28 -7.74 -3.21 -20.36
N THR A 29 -8.03 -1.94 -20.66
CA THR A 29 -7.08 -0.85 -20.38
C THR A 29 -6.86 -0.68 -18.88
N GLU A 30 -7.92 -0.79 -18.07
CA GLU A 30 -7.84 -0.67 -16.62
C GLU A 30 -7.02 -1.82 -15.99
N ILE A 31 -7.28 -3.07 -16.38
CA ILE A 31 -6.52 -4.24 -15.89
C ILE A 31 -5.06 -4.19 -16.32
N LEU A 32 -4.78 -3.90 -17.59
CA LEU A 32 -3.40 -3.76 -18.05
C LEU A 32 -2.69 -2.59 -17.37
N GLY A 33 -3.43 -1.54 -16.98
CA GLY A 33 -2.91 -0.44 -16.16
C GLY A 33 -2.53 -0.90 -14.75
N LEU A 34 -3.30 -1.80 -14.13
CA LEU A 34 -2.91 -2.42 -12.86
C LEU A 34 -1.66 -3.28 -13.01
N PHE A 35 -1.58 -4.09 -14.08
CA PHE A 35 -0.37 -4.85 -14.39
C PHE A 35 0.83 -3.95 -14.66
N ALA A 36 0.64 -2.79 -15.29
CA ALA A 36 1.71 -1.80 -15.46
C ALA A 36 2.21 -1.26 -14.12
N TRP A 37 1.31 -1.03 -13.16
CA TRP A 37 1.68 -0.58 -11.82
C TRP A 37 2.48 -1.65 -11.06
N VAL A 38 2.00 -2.90 -11.06
CA VAL A 38 2.72 -4.05 -10.48
C VAL A 38 4.07 -4.25 -11.16
N GLY A 39 4.11 -4.17 -12.50
CA GLY A 39 5.36 -4.26 -13.27
C GLY A 39 6.34 -3.14 -12.93
N GLY A 40 5.85 -1.93 -12.62
CA GLY A 40 6.68 -0.83 -12.12
C GLY A 40 7.33 -1.15 -10.77
N ILE A 41 6.58 -1.75 -9.84
CA ILE A 41 7.12 -2.19 -8.54
C ILE A 41 8.15 -3.30 -8.72
N ILE A 42 7.87 -4.28 -9.57
CA ILE A 42 8.81 -5.34 -9.91
C ILE A 42 10.09 -4.73 -10.50
N ALA A 43 9.97 -3.77 -11.41
CA ALA A 43 11.13 -3.09 -11.98
C ALA A 43 11.94 -2.35 -10.91
N VAL A 44 11.30 -1.65 -9.98
CA VAL A 44 12.01 -1.04 -8.83
C VAL A 44 12.76 -2.11 -8.05
N ASN A 45 12.09 -3.21 -7.68
CA ASN A 45 12.72 -4.29 -6.91
C ASN A 45 13.95 -4.89 -7.62
N LEU A 46 13.88 -5.07 -8.95
CA LEU A 46 14.97 -5.65 -9.74
C LEU A 46 16.13 -4.69 -10.01
N TYR A 47 15.85 -3.40 -10.17
CA TYR A 47 16.83 -2.42 -10.63
C TYR A 47 17.22 -1.39 -9.55
N PHE A 48 16.76 -1.56 -8.30
CA PHE A 48 16.96 -0.59 -7.22
C PHE A 48 18.44 -0.27 -7.03
N ASP A 49 19.29 -1.27 -6.79
CA ASP A 49 20.71 -1.08 -6.50
C ASP A 49 21.46 -0.40 -7.65
N THR A 50 21.20 -0.86 -8.89
CA THR A 50 21.76 -0.24 -10.10
C THR A 50 21.30 1.21 -10.26
N GLY A 51 20.03 1.49 -9.96
CA GLY A 51 19.51 2.85 -9.97
C GLY A 51 20.20 3.74 -8.96
N VAL A 52 20.41 3.25 -7.73
CA VAL A 52 21.07 4.00 -6.65
C VAL A 52 22.51 4.33 -7.02
N GLU A 53 23.27 3.34 -7.51
CA GLU A 53 24.65 3.56 -7.97
C GLU A 53 24.72 4.62 -9.08
N PHE A 54 23.76 4.59 -10.00
CA PHE A 54 23.66 5.60 -11.06
C PHE A 54 23.31 6.99 -10.51
N ALA A 55 22.33 7.07 -9.60
CA ALA A 55 21.87 8.33 -9.00
C ALA A 55 22.96 9.00 -8.15
N LEU A 56 23.79 8.22 -7.45
CA LEU A 56 24.94 8.72 -6.67
C LEU A 56 25.99 9.47 -7.50
N ARG A 57 25.96 9.34 -8.84
CA ARG A 57 26.81 10.15 -9.73
C ARG A 57 26.36 11.61 -9.83
N PHE A 58 25.15 11.91 -9.38
CA PHE A 58 24.51 13.23 -9.47
C PHE A 58 24.16 13.83 -8.09
N VAL A 59 24.07 13.00 -7.04
CA VAL A 59 23.75 13.42 -5.67
C VAL A 59 24.65 12.71 -4.66
N ASP A 60 25.11 13.43 -3.63
CA ASP A 60 26.00 12.87 -2.61
C ASP A 60 25.27 12.16 -1.47
N SER A 61 23.94 12.31 -1.38
CA SER A 61 23.11 11.68 -0.33
C SER A 61 22.55 10.35 -0.80
N VAL A 62 22.87 9.27 -0.07
CA VAL A 62 22.31 7.92 -0.31
C VAL A 62 20.78 7.93 -0.22
N THR A 63 20.20 8.63 0.76
CA THR A 63 18.74 8.74 0.89
C THR A 63 18.12 9.41 -0.34
N ALA A 64 18.72 10.51 -0.81
CA ALA A 64 18.24 11.20 -2.01
C ALA A 64 18.38 10.30 -3.25
N ALA A 65 19.51 9.60 -3.40
CA ALA A 65 19.74 8.65 -4.49
C ALA A 65 18.69 7.53 -4.49
N SER A 66 18.42 6.91 -3.34
CA SER A 66 17.36 5.88 -3.19
C SER A 66 15.99 6.36 -3.63
N VAL A 67 15.57 7.55 -3.19
CA VAL A 67 14.28 8.13 -3.57
C VAL A 67 14.23 8.40 -5.07
N ILE A 68 15.28 9.00 -5.63
CA ILE A 68 15.37 9.28 -7.07
C ILE A 68 15.30 7.99 -7.88
N SER A 69 16.00 6.94 -7.47
CA SER A 69 16.02 5.64 -8.16
C SER A 69 14.65 5.00 -8.20
N VAL A 70 13.96 4.94 -7.05
CA VAL A 70 12.59 4.40 -6.97
C VAL A 70 11.67 5.16 -7.91
N ILE A 71 11.68 6.49 -7.85
CA ILE A 71 10.81 7.33 -8.68
C ILE A 71 11.15 7.16 -10.16
N ALA A 72 12.42 7.24 -10.54
CA ALA A 72 12.85 7.17 -11.93
C ALA A 72 12.53 5.81 -12.55
N ILE A 73 12.92 4.72 -11.89
CA ILE A 73 12.68 3.35 -12.38
C ILE A 73 11.18 3.09 -12.49
N PHE A 74 10.42 3.42 -11.44
CA PHE A 74 8.97 3.22 -11.43
C PHE A 74 8.32 3.98 -12.58
N LEU A 75 8.60 5.28 -12.74
CA LEU A 75 7.96 6.11 -13.77
C LEU A 75 8.31 5.65 -15.19
N VAL A 76 9.56 5.24 -15.43
CA VAL A 76 9.98 4.73 -16.75
C VAL A 76 9.26 3.41 -17.05
N ALA A 77 9.31 2.44 -16.13
CA ALA A 77 8.68 1.13 -16.33
C ALA A 77 7.15 1.25 -16.44
N PHE A 78 6.52 1.99 -15.52
CA PHE A 78 5.08 2.25 -15.52
C PHE A 78 4.66 2.99 -16.79
N GLY A 79 5.43 3.98 -17.23
CA GLY A 79 5.15 4.74 -18.44
C GLY A 79 5.17 3.88 -19.70
N LEU A 80 6.20 3.04 -19.86
CA LEU A 80 6.33 2.10 -20.97
C LEU A 80 5.20 1.07 -20.98
N LEU A 81 4.97 0.39 -19.85
CA LEU A 81 3.91 -0.61 -19.73
C LEU A 81 2.51 0.01 -19.92
N SER A 82 2.28 1.21 -19.39
CA SER A 82 1.04 1.96 -19.58
C SER A 82 0.82 2.36 -21.04
N ALA A 83 1.87 2.67 -21.79
CA ALA A 83 1.75 2.96 -23.22
C ALA A 83 1.30 1.71 -23.98
N VAL A 84 1.89 0.55 -23.68
CA VAL A 84 1.49 -0.75 -24.23
C VAL A 84 0.03 -1.07 -23.87
N ALA A 85 -0.34 -0.91 -22.60
CA ALA A 85 -1.70 -1.12 -22.12
C ALA A 85 -2.73 -0.27 -22.88
N LYS A 86 -2.44 1.02 -23.09
CA LYS A 86 -3.30 1.93 -23.86
C LYS A 86 -3.43 1.49 -25.32
N ALA A 87 -2.33 1.06 -25.95
CA ALA A 87 -2.36 0.59 -27.33
C ALA A 87 -3.20 -0.68 -27.48
N LEU A 88 -3.02 -1.66 -26.58
CA LEU A 88 -3.79 -2.91 -26.57
C LEU A 88 -5.28 -2.67 -26.27
N GLY A 89 -5.58 -1.90 -25.23
CA GLY A 89 -6.97 -1.55 -24.90
C GLY A 89 -7.65 -0.74 -26.00
N GLY A 90 -6.92 0.12 -26.71
CA GLY A 90 -7.40 0.81 -27.91
C GLY A 90 -7.85 -0.15 -29.01
N ARG A 91 -7.10 -1.22 -29.26
CA ARG A 91 -7.48 -2.26 -30.24
C ARG A 91 -8.74 -3.00 -29.84
N VAL A 92 -8.88 -3.38 -28.57
CA VAL A 92 -10.08 -4.07 -28.06
C VAL A 92 -11.32 -3.20 -28.24
N LYS A 93 -11.22 -1.91 -27.91
CA LYS A 93 -12.34 -0.96 -28.03
C LYS A 93 -12.81 -0.72 -29.47
N ASN A 94 -11.95 -0.91 -30.45
CA ASN A 94 -12.28 -0.76 -31.86
C ASN A 94 -12.81 -2.06 -32.49
N SER A 95 -12.89 -3.14 -31.70
CA SER A 95 -13.43 -4.43 -32.15
C SER A 95 -14.93 -4.57 -31.86
N VAL A 96 -15.54 -5.66 -32.34
CA VAL A 96 -16.94 -6.04 -32.08
C VAL A 96 -17.24 -6.16 -30.58
N ILE A 97 -16.24 -6.49 -29.76
CA ILE A 97 -16.36 -6.67 -28.30
C ILE A 97 -16.23 -5.32 -27.56
N GLY A 98 -15.91 -4.23 -28.25
CA GLY A 98 -15.68 -2.91 -27.66
C GLY A 98 -16.79 -2.41 -26.71
N PRO A 99 -18.09 -2.54 -27.04
CA PRO A 99 -19.16 -2.17 -26.13
C PRO A 99 -19.15 -2.96 -24.81
N LEU A 100 -18.88 -4.28 -24.88
CA LEU A 100 -18.77 -5.13 -23.69
C LEU A 100 -17.58 -4.73 -22.82
N ASP A 101 -16.41 -4.46 -23.44
CA ASP A 101 -15.21 -3.98 -22.73
C ASP A 101 -15.49 -2.66 -21.97
N ARG A 102 -16.27 -1.76 -22.55
CA ARG A 102 -16.67 -0.51 -21.90
C ARG A 102 -17.64 -0.74 -20.74
N LEU A 103 -18.64 -1.61 -20.90
CA LEU A 103 -19.57 -1.96 -19.82
C LEU A 103 -18.87 -2.62 -18.63
N LEU A 104 -17.96 -3.57 -18.91
CA LEU A 104 -17.10 -4.14 -17.88
C LEU A 104 -16.18 -3.08 -17.26
N GLY A 105 -15.71 -2.13 -18.07
CA GLY A 105 -14.93 -0.98 -17.60
C GLY A 105 -15.72 -0.10 -16.65
N LEU A 106 -17.02 0.12 -16.89
CA LEU A 106 -17.91 0.84 -15.96
C LEU A 106 -18.00 0.13 -14.62
N GLY A 107 -18.25 -1.19 -14.63
CA GLY A 107 -18.33 -1.98 -13.40
C GLY A 107 -17.01 -1.99 -12.63
N PHE A 108 -15.90 -2.21 -13.32
CA PHE A 108 -14.57 -2.16 -12.72
C PHE A 108 -14.23 -0.76 -12.16
N GLY A 109 -14.59 0.29 -12.89
CA GLY A 109 -14.47 1.67 -12.42
C GLY A 109 -15.29 1.93 -11.17
N ALA A 110 -16.53 1.45 -11.10
CA ALA A 110 -17.37 1.57 -9.92
C ALA A 110 -16.76 0.83 -8.71
N VAL A 111 -16.25 -0.40 -8.89
CA VAL A 111 -15.56 -1.13 -7.82
C VAL A 111 -14.34 -0.35 -7.31
N LYS A 112 -13.53 0.22 -8.22
CA LYS A 112 -12.37 1.04 -7.83
C LYS A 112 -12.79 2.33 -7.11
N GLY A 113 -13.86 2.97 -7.57
CA GLY A 113 -14.43 4.14 -6.89
C GLY A 113 -14.91 3.81 -5.48
N LEU A 114 -15.56 2.67 -5.30
CA LEU A 114 -15.97 2.16 -4.00
C LEU A 114 -14.76 1.88 -3.10
N LEU A 115 -13.73 1.20 -3.61
CA LEU A 115 -12.49 0.95 -2.86
C LEU A 115 -11.86 2.26 -2.36
N LEU A 116 -11.74 3.26 -3.24
CA LEU A 116 -11.20 4.57 -2.84
C LEU A 116 -12.07 5.29 -1.81
N ALA A 117 -13.39 5.17 -1.91
CA ALA A 117 -14.30 5.72 -0.92
C ALA A 117 -14.15 5.05 0.45
N VAL A 118 -14.03 3.71 0.50
CA VAL A 118 -13.79 2.96 1.74
C VAL A 118 -12.46 3.37 2.37
N LEU A 119 -11.39 3.43 1.57
CA LEU A 119 -10.08 3.89 2.06
C LEU A 119 -10.13 5.33 2.57
N THR A 120 -10.89 6.21 1.91
CA THR A 120 -11.08 7.59 2.35
C THR A 120 -11.87 7.64 3.66
N TRP A 121 -12.91 6.83 3.82
CA TRP A 121 -13.66 6.69 5.06
C TRP A 121 -12.74 6.25 6.20
N MET A 122 -11.98 5.17 6.02
CA MET A 122 -11.03 4.67 7.01
C MET A 122 -9.99 5.72 7.40
N LEU A 123 -9.46 6.45 6.42
CA LEU A 123 -8.50 7.53 6.68
C LEU A 123 -9.14 8.68 7.46
N LEU A 124 -10.38 9.08 7.12
CA LEU A 124 -11.09 10.15 7.81
C LEU A 124 -11.43 9.76 9.25
N THR A 125 -11.93 8.54 9.47
CA THR A 125 -12.23 8.05 10.83
C THR A 125 -10.96 7.97 11.66
N LEU A 126 -9.86 7.45 11.11
CA LEU A 126 -8.55 7.43 11.76
C LEU A 126 -8.10 8.84 12.18
N VAL A 127 -8.17 9.82 11.26
CA VAL A 127 -7.75 11.19 11.54
C VAL A 127 -8.62 11.83 12.63
N ILE A 128 -9.93 11.62 12.58
CA ILE A 128 -10.87 12.18 13.56
C ILE A 128 -10.69 11.52 14.93
N ASP A 129 -10.46 10.22 14.99
CA ASP A 129 -10.25 9.51 16.26
C ASP A 129 -8.91 9.88 16.91
N VAL A 130 -7.92 10.31 16.13
CA VAL A 130 -6.62 10.82 16.63
C VAL A 130 -6.73 12.28 17.12
N VAL A 131 -7.64 13.09 16.55
CA VAL A 131 -7.80 14.50 16.91
C VAL A 131 -8.82 14.65 18.06
N PRO A 132 -8.46 15.25 19.20
CA PRO A 132 -9.43 15.46 20.29
C PRO A 132 -10.58 16.37 19.84
N GLY A 133 -11.81 15.87 19.88
CA GLY A 133 -13.00 16.64 19.53
C GLY A 133 -14.24 15.76 19.35
N GLU A 134 -15.39 16.39 19.19
CA GLU A 134 -16.63 15.70 18.82
C GLU A 134 -16.63 15.37 17.32
N ARG A 135 -17.22 14.22 16.95
CA ARG A 135 -17.33 13.83 15.54
C ARG A 135 -18.19 14.85 14.78
N PRO A 136 -17.75 15.36 13.62
CA PRO A 136 -18.52 16.35 12.88
C PRO A 136 -19.87 15.82 12.38
N ASP A 137 -20.92 16.64 12.46
CA ASP A 137 -22.30 16.28 12.05
C ASP A 137 -22.38 15.76 10.61
N TRP A 138 -21.62 16.35 9.68
CA TRP A 138 -21.61 15.95 8.27
C TRP A 138 -21.09 14.52 8.03
N LEU A 139 -20.31 13.98 8.98
CA LEU A 139 -19.81 12.60 8.95
C LEU A 139 -20.71 11.68 9.77
N ALA A 140 -21.18 12.14 10.94
CA ALA A 140 -22.06 11.37 11.81
C ALA A 140 -23.41 11.07 11.15
N ASP A 141 -23.95 12.01 10.38
CA ASP A 141 -25.25 11.88 9.72
C ASP A 141 -25.17 11.26 8.31
N ALA A 142 -23.97 10.90 7.85
CA ALA A 142 -23.77 10.39 6.50
C ALA A 142 -24.48 9.04 6.27
N ARG A 143 -25.36 8.98 5.27
CA ARG A 143 -26.11 7.75 4.95
C ARG A 143 -25.25 6.66 4.34
N SER A 144 -24.20 7.04 3.63
CA SER A 144 -23.19 6.12 3.11
C SER A 144 -22.29 5.55 4.21
N GLY A 145 -22.27 6.16 5.40
CA GLY A 145 -21.44 5.76 6.54
C GLY A 145 -21.58 4.28 6.92
N PRO A 146 -22.78 3.76 7.21
CA PRO A 146 -22.97 2.35 7.56
C PRO A 146 -22.48 1.37 6.48
N VAL A 147 -22.70 1.70 5.19
CA VAL A 147 -22.26 0.84 4.08
C VAL A 147 -20.73 0.81 4.01
N LEU A 148 -20.08 1.97 4.12
CA LEU A 148 -18.62 2.05 4.10
C LEU A 148 -17.99 1.40 5.33
N ALA A 149 -18.63 1.52 6.50
CA ALA A 149 -18.18 0.89 7.73
C ALA A 149 -18.19 -0.65 7.64
N LEU A 150 -19.18 -1.24 6.95
CA LEU A 150 -19.19 -2.70 6.72
C LEU A 150 -17.98 -3.16 5.90
N PHE A 151 -17.65 -2.45 4.82
CA PHE A 151 -16.47 -2.80 4.02
C PHE A 151 -15.16 -2.48 4.75
N ALA A 152 -15.13 -1.41 5.55
CA ALA A 152 -13.97 -1.04 6.35
C ALA A 152 -13.67 -2.08 7.43
N ALA A 153 -14.67 -2.57 8.13
CA ALA A 153 -14.53 -3.59 9.17
C ALA A 153 -13.86 -4.87 8.63
N GLU A 154 -14.25 -5.32 7.43
CA GLU A 154 -13.62 -6.47 6.78
C GLU A 154 -12.13 -6.22 6.47
N VAL A 155 -11.78 -5.00 6.04
CA VAL A 155 -10.39 -4.63 5.77
C VAL A 155 -9.60 -4.55 7.08
N GLU A 156 -10.18 -3.99 8.14
CA GLU A 156 -9.56 -3.90 9.47
C GLU A 156 -9.29 -5.29 10.03
N GLU A 157 -10.25 -6.22 9.98
CA GLU A 157 -10.09 -7.60 10.41
C GLU A 157 -8.97 -8.31 9.63
N PHE A 158 -8.93 -8.15 8.31
CA PHE A 158 -7.86 -8.71 7.48
C PHE A 158 -6.48 -8.15 7.86
N VAL A 159 -6.40 -6.86 8.18
CA VAL A 159 -5.16 -6.19 8.60
C VAL A 159 -4.72 -6.67 9.98
N GLU A 160 -5.63 -6.78 10.95
CA GLU A 160 -5.35 -7.30 12.29
C GLU A 160 -4.87 -8.75 12.23
N ALA A 161 -5.56 -9.62 11.48
CA ALA A 161 -5.13 -11.01 11.28
C ALA A 161 -3.74 -11.13 10.65
N ARG A 162 -3.36 -10.17 9.80
CA ARG A 162 -2.00 -10.11 9.21
C ARG A 162 -0.98 -9.63 10.23
N ARG A 163 -1.33 -8.65 11.05
CA ARG A 163 -0.48 -8.09 12.10
C ARG A 163 -0.15 -9.12 13.17
N GLU A 164 -1.14 -9.85 13.67
CA GLU A 164 -0.95 -10.94 14.64
C GLU A 164 0.00 -12.01 14.11
N ARG A 165 -0.15 -12.39 12.83
CA ARG A 165 0.76 -13.35 12.18
C ARG A 165 2.19 -12.82 12.06
N SER A 166 2.38 -11.51 11.94
CA SER A 166 3.72 -10.90 11.89
C SER A 166 4.32 -10.69 13.29
N GLU A 167 3.49 -10.54 14.32
CA GLU A 167 3.91 -10.43 15.72
C GLU A 167 4.15 -11.80 16.38
N THR A 168 3.60 -12.88 15.82
CA THR A 168 4.03 -14.25 16.14
C THR A 168 5.33 -14.47 15.37
N PRO A 169 6.52 -14.49 16.00
CA PRO A 169 7.75 -14.82 15.29
C PRO A 169 7.53 -16.19 14.66
N ASP A 170 7.97 -16.38 13.42
CA ASP A 170 8.21 -17.72 12.91
C ASP A 170 8.91 -18.49 14.03
N ALA A 171 8.23 -19.48 14.60
CA ALA A 171 8.90 -20.55 15.29
C ALA A 171 9.79 -21.14 14.21
N VAL A 172 11.03 -20.64 14.17
CA VAL A 172 12.09 -21.20 13.36
C VAL A 172 12.11 -22.66 13.78
N ASP A 173 11.65 -23.55 12.90
CA ASP A 173 11.89 -25.00 12.92
C ASP A 173 13.40 -25.25 12.69
N GLY A 174 14.22 -24.59 13.49
CA GLY A 174 15.58 -24.93 13.79
C GLY A 174 15.59 -24.91 15.30
N GLU A 175 15.76 -26.09 15.90
CA GLU A 175 16.19 -26.25 17.29
C GLU A 175 17.03 -25.03 17.68
N ALA A 176 16.48 -24.14 18.51
CA ALA A 176 17.34 -23.21 19.22
C ALA A 176 18.36 -24.12 19.92
N PRO A 177 19.68 -23.91 19.76
CA PRO A 177 20.60 -24.60 20.65
C PRO A 177 20.10 -24.24 22.04
N GLU A 178 19.77 -25.27 22.84
CA GLU A 178 19.37 -25.10 24.21
C GLU A 178 20.33 -24.05 24.79
N GLU A 179 19.81 -22.92 25.27
CA GLU A 179 20.63 -21.96 25.98
C GLU A 179 21.08 -22.68 27.26
N GLU A 180 22.13 -23.49 27.15
CA GLU A 180 23.02 -23.82 28.25
C GLU A 180 23.59 -22.48 28.69
N GLY A 181 22.89 -21.85 29.63
CA GLY A 181 23.38 -20.66 30.28
C GLY A 181 24.78 -20.95 30.79
N TYR A 182 25.70 -20.01 30.54
CA TYR A 182 27.13 -20.11 30.83
C TYR A 182 27.44 -21.03 31.99
N ASP A 183 28.34 -21.99 31.78
CA ASP A 183 28.77 -22.88 32.85
C ASP A 183 29.46 -22.06 33.97
N GLU A 184 29.64 -22.67 35.13
CA GLU A 184 30.21 -21.96 36.30
C GLU A 184 31.63 -21.44 36.02
N GLU A 185 32.38 -22.12 35.15
CA GLU A 185 33.73 -21.71 34.74
C GLU A 185 33.71 -20.51 33.79
N GLU A 186 32.75 -20.46 32.86
CA GLU A 186 32.53 -19.35 31.93
C GLU A 186 32.04 -18.10 32.65
N ARG A 187 31.20 -18.26 33.69
CA ARG A 187 30.78 -17.15 34.57
C ARG A 187 31.96 -16.58 35.34
N ASP A 188 32.77 -17.43 35.95
CA ASP A 188 33.98 -17.01 36.65
C ASP A 188 34.98 -16.34 35.70
N ALA A 189 35.10 -16.82 34.46
CA ALA A 189 35.92 -16.19 33.43
C ALA A 189 35.45 -14.78 33.06
N LEU A 190 34.14 -14.56 32.97
CA LEU A 190 33.56 -13.24 32.70
C LEU A 190 33.78 -12.28 33.88
N ASP A 191 33.58 -12.75 35.10
CA ASP A 191 33.81 -11.95 36.31
C ASP A 191 35.28 -11.52 36.44
N MET A 192 36.22 -12.41 36.13
CA MET A 192 37.65 -12.06 36.07
C MET A 192 37.96 -11.01 35.00
N LEU A 193 37.30 -11.06 33.83
CA LEU A 193 37.48 -10.07 32.78
C LEU A 193 36.91 -8.70 33.16
N PHE A 194 35.76 -8.66 33.84
CA PHE A 194 35.20 -7.42 34.35
C PHE A 194 36.07 -6.80 35.44
N GLU A 195 36.60 -7.62 36.35
CA GLU A 195 37.48 -7.15 37.43
C GLU A 195 38.83 -6.67 36.89
N GLU A 196 39.38 -7.33 35.86
CA GLU A 196 40.60 -6.88 35.18
C GLU A 196 40.37 -5.57 34.41
N ALA A 197 39.23 -5.44 33.72
CA ALA A 197 38.87 -4.20 33.02
C ALA A 197 38.69 -3.02 34.00
N GLU A 198 38.18 -3.28 35.20
CA GLU A 198 38.05 -2.27 36.25
C GLU A 198 39.41 -1.89 36.86
N ARG A 199 40.33 -2.87 37.00
CA ARG A 199 41.72 -2.62 37.44
C ARG A 199 42.55 -1.82 36.44
N LEU A 200 42.30 -1.99 35.13
CA LEU A 200 42.99 -1.27 34.07
C LEU A 200 42.47 0.15 33.85
N ASN A 201 41.38 0.56 34.53
CA ASN A 201 40.77 1.88 34.43
C ASN A 201 41.12 2.82 35.61
N LEU A 202 42.25 2.56 36.29
CA LEU A 202 42.88 3.43 37.31
C LEU A 202 44.34 3.77 36.97
#